data_AF-A0A849K565-F1
#
_entry.id   AF-A0A849K565-F1
#
_cell.length_a   1.000
_cell.length_b   1.000
_cell.length_c   1.000
_cell.angle_alpha   90.00
_cell.angle_beta   90.00
_cell.angle_gamma   90.00
#
_symmetry.space_group_name_H-M   'P 1'
#
loop_
_entity.id
_entity.type
_entity.pdbx_description
1 polymer ?
#
loop_
_entity_poly.entity_id
_entity_poly.type
_entity_poly.pdbx_seq_one_letter_code
_entity_poly.pdbx_strand_id
1 'polypeptide(L)'
;MRSCIWVFDSEAKLPPFAYSIGFTSSYDHAEVVVAGFAEELSGSVLSSVQSMLTDGRVYRDGDASGEILEGAEVRFRALSRDILISNLVQATVFYGEDSFDALQLLWPDRNGRFPEEEDAPVWLSDRQSLLP
;
A
#
# COMPACT_ATOMS: atom_id res chain seq x y z
N MET A 1 5.85 17.95 -2.52
CA MET A 1 4.40 17.83 -2.28
C MET A 1 4.15 16.38 -1.92
N ARG A 2 3.68 16.07 -0.71
CA ARG A 2 3.31 14.69 -0.34
C ARG A 2 1.96 14.40 -0.99
N SER A 3 1.93 13.63 -2.07
CA SER A 3 0.69 13.22 -2.74
C SER A 3 0.24 11.85 -2.20
N CYS A 4 0.05 11.77 -0.89
CA CYS A 4 -0.51 10.58 -0.26
C CYS A 4 -1.70 10.98 0.62
N ILE A 5 -2.68 10.09 0.72
CA ILE A 5 -3.85 10.25 1.58
C ILE A 5 -3.78 9.18 2.65
N TRP A 6 -3.96 9.58 3.90
CA TRP A 6 -4.11 8.67 5.03
C TRP A 6 -5.57 8.64 5.49
N VAL A 7 -6.12 7.44 5.60
CA VAL A 7 -7.51 7.17 5.98
C VAL A 7 -7.47 6.38 7.28
N PHE A 8 -8.32 6.78 8.23
CA PHE A 8 -8.44 6.13 9.53
C PHE A 8 -9.89 6.08 9.98
N ASP A 9 -10.23 5.04 10.73
CA ASP A 9 -11.48 4.97 11.46
C ASP A 9 -11.30 5.61 12.84
N SER A 10 -12.12 6.62 13.16
CA SER A 10 -12.08 7.30 14.45
C SER A 10 -12.44 6.39 15.63
N GLU A 11 -13.18 5.30 15.39
CA GLU A 11 -13.51 4.30 16.40
C GLU A 11 -12.47 3.16 16.49
N ALA A 12 -11.42 3.21 15.65
CA ALA A 12 -10.33 2.24 15.58
C ALA A 12 -10.79 0.77 15.41
N LYS A 13 -11.92 0.55 14.73
CA LYS A 13 -12.44 -0.77 14.36
C LYS A 13 -11.76 -1.32 13.12
N LEU A 14 -11.31 -0.44 12.24
CA LEU A 14 -10.58 -0.78 11.01
C LEU A 14 -9.14 -0.28 11.08
N PRO A 15 -8.18 -1.02 10.47
CA PRO A 15 -6.82 -0.54 10.40
C PRO A 15 -6.76 0.76 9.56
N PRO A 16 -5.94 1.74 9.98
CA PRO A 16 -5.67 2.88 9.12
C PRO A 16 -4.85 2.44 7.90
N PHE A 17 -4.96 3.16 6.80
CA PHE A 17 -4.16 2.92 5.60
C PHE A 17 -3.79 4.24 4.93
N ALA A 18 -2.70 4.23 4.15
CA ALA A 18 -2.38 5.33 3.24
C ALA A 18 -2.20 4.82 1.82
N TYR A 19 -2.51 5.67 0.85
CA TYR A 19 -2.23 5.40 -0.55
C TYR A 19 -1.67 6.62 -1.28
N SER A 20 -0.93 6.37 -2.35
CA SER A 20 -0.41 7.40 -3.25
C SER A 20 -1.49 7.90 -4.23
N ILE A 21 -1.30 9.13 -4.71
CA ILE A 21 -1.97 9.64 -5.91
C ILE A 21 -0.91 10.30 -6.78
N GLY A 22 -0.83 9.88 -8.04
CA GLY A 22 0.07 10.44 -9.04
C GLY A 22 1.14 9.47 -9.52
N PHE A 23 1.25 8.26 -8.96
CA PHE A 23 2.24 7.29 -9.42
C PHE A 23 1.94 6.82 -10.84
N THR A 24 0.65 6.60 -11.17
CA THR A 24 0.23 6.23 -12.52
C THR A 24 0.65 7.26 -13.54
N SER A 25 0.40 8.54 -13.28
CA SER A 25 0.71 9.62 -14.23
C SER A 25 2.18 10.04 -14.26
N SER A 26 2.92 9.88 -13.15
CA SER A 26 4.29 10.38 -13.03
C SER A 26 5.36 9.35 -13.37
N TYR A 27 5.07 8.06 -13.14
CA TYR A 27 6.05 6.98 -13.23
C TYR A 27 5.58 5.79 -14.07
N ASP A 28 4.39 5.85 -14.68
CA ASP A 28 3.76 4.70 -15.37
C ASP A 28 3.69 3.46 -14.46
N HIS A 29 3.34 3.70 -13.18
CA HIS A 29 3.35 2.70 -12.12
C HIS A 29 2.02 2.72 -11.37
N ALA A 30 1.50 1.54 -11.00
CA ALA A 30 0.29 1.42 -10.18
C ALA A 30 0.38 2.27 -8.89
N GLU A 31 -0.74 2.79 -8.41
CA GLU A 31 -0.75 3.43 -7.08
C GLU A 31 -0.38 2.41 -6.00
N VAL A 32 0.24 2.85 -4.92
CA VAL A 32 0.62 1.96 -3.81
C VAL A 32 -0.16 2.31 -2.57
N VAL A 33 -0.71 1.29 -1.91
CA VAL A 33 -1.40 1.40 -0.62
C VAL A 33 -0.69 0.58 0.45
N VAL A 34 -0.62 1.11 1.67
CA VAL A 34 -0.07 0.43 2.85
C VAL A 34 -1.05 0.58 4.02
N ALA A 35 -1.36 -0.52 4.68
CA ALA A 35 -2.29 -0.59 5.81
C ALA A 35 -1.59 -0.94 7.12
N GLY A 36 -2.16 -0.53 8.25
CA GLY A 36 -1.73 -0.93 9.59
C GLY A 36 -0.68 -0.04 10.25
N PHE A 37 -0.21 1.00 9.55
CA PHE A 37 0.75 1.99 10.04
C PHE A 37 0.10 3.34 10.39
N ALA A 38 0.71 4.04 11.35
CA ALA A 38 0.37 5.42 11.66
C ALA A 38 0.78 6.34 10.50
N GLU A 39 0.12 7.51 10.40
CA GLU A 39 0.27 8.47 9.29
C GLU A 39 1.73 8.75 8.91
N GLU A 40 2.58 9.01 9.90
CA GLU A 40 4.00 9.36 9.68
C GLU A 40 4.77 8.21 9.00
N LEU A 41 4.61 6.98 9.51
CA LEU A 41 5.28 5.81 8.96
C LEU A 41 4.71 5.45 7.58
N SER A 42 3.39 5.52 7.40
CA SER A 42 2.76 5.30 6.10
C SER A 42 3.28 6.28 5.05
N GLY A 43 3.40 7.57 5.41
CA GLY A 43 3.97 8.59 4.54
C GLY A 43 5.45 8.34 4.22
N SER A 44 6.23 7.87 5.19
CA SER A 44 7.64 7.50 4.98
C SER A 44 7.80 6.31 4.03
N VAL A 45 6.98 5.27 4.19
CA VAL A 45 6.96 4.09 3.31
C VAL A 45 6.63 4.50 1.88
N LEU A 46 5.55 5.27 1.67
CA LEU A 46 5.17 5.72 0.33
C LEU A 46 6.20 6.67 -0.29
N SER A 47 6.88 7.49 0.52
CA SER A 47 7.98 8.33 0.04
C SER A 47 9.19 7.48 -0.38
N SER A 48 9.46 6.39 0.33
CA SER A 48 10.54 5.46 -0.03
C SER A 48 10.22 4.74 -1.33
N VAL A 49 8.97 4.28 -1.52
CA VAL A 49 8.50 3.76 -2.82
C VAL A 49 8.70 4.82 -3.92
N GLN A 50 8.27 6.06 -3.71
CA GLN A 50 8.45 7.15 -4.67
C GLN A 50 9.92 7.37 -5.05
N SER A 51 10.85 7.27 -4.09
CA SER A 51 12.28 7.36 -4.36
C SER A 51 12.73 6.25 -5.31
N MET A 52 12.31 5.01 -5.04
CA MET A 52 12.62 3.86 -5.91
C MET A 52 12.07 4.05 -7.33
N LEU A 53 10.83 4.56 -7.46
CA LEU A 53 10.24 4.85 -8.77
C LEU A 53 11.00 5.96 -9.51
N THR A 54 11.46 6.98 -8.78
CA THR A 54 12.26 8.08 -9.35
C THR A 54 13.61 7.57 -9.88
N ASP A 55 14.18 6.56 -9.22
CA ASP A 55 15.40 5.88 -9.66
C ASP A 55 15.16 4.85 -10.79
N GLY A 56 13.92 4.76 -11.29
CA GLY A 56 13.54 3.91 -12.42
C GLY A 56 13.12 2.49 -12.04
N ARG A 57 12.92 2.20 -10.76
CA ARG A 57 12.36 0.91 -10.32
C ARG A 57 10.88 0.86 -10.69
N VAL A 58 10.40 -0.33 -11.04
CA VAL A 58 8.98 -0.63 -11.23
C VAL A 58 8.66 -1.88 -10.42
N TYR A 59 7.57 -1.84 -9.66
CA TYR A 59 7.06 -2.98 -8.89
C TYR A 59 5.78 -3.52 -9.54
N ARG A 60 5.60 -4.83 -9.42
CA ARG A 60 4.43 -5.58 -9.91
C ARG A 60 3.93 -6.52 -8.83
N ASP A 61 2.78 -7.13 -9.08
CA ASP A 61 2.27 -8.23 -8.25
C ASP A 61 3.34 -9.32 -8.09
N GLY A 62 3.55 -9.75 -6.85
CA GLY A 62 4.56 -10.75 -6.50
C GLY A 62 5.94 -10.20 -6.17
N ASP A 63 6.26 -8.94 -6.53
CA ASP A 63 7.56 -8.36 -6.25
C ASP A 63 7.80 -8.14 -4.76
N ALA A 64 9.09 -8.10 -4.38
CA ALA A 64 9.54 -7.78 -3.03
C ALA A 64 10.66 -6.74 -3.04
N SER A 65 10.85 -6.04 -1.92
CA SER A 65 11.92 -5.05 -1.75
C SER A 65 12.36 -4.94 -0.30
N GLY A 66 13.67 -4.97 -0.06
CA GLY A 66 14.28 -4.67 1.24
C GLY A 66 14.68 -3.20 1.43
N GLU A 67 14.41 -2.34 0.45
CA GLU A 67 14.88 -0.94 0.43
C GLU A 67 13.82 0.08 0.89
N ILE A 68 12.56 -0.37 1.06
CA ILE A 68 11.43 0.52 1.36
C ILE A 68 11.16 0.66 2.86
N LEU A 69 11.27 -0.43 3.62
CA LEU A 69 11.00 -0.44 5.06
C LEU A 69 12.26 -0.85 5.80
N GLU A 70 12.77 0.03 6.65
CA GLU A 70 14.01 -0.24 7.37
C GLU A 70 13.89 -1.50 8.25
N GLY A 71 14.80 -2.45 8.02
CA GLY A 71 14.87 -3.69 8.79
C GLY A 71 13.84 -4.76 8.40
N ALA A 72 13.08 -4.57 7.32
CA ALA A 72 12.13 -5.57 6.83
C ALA A 72 12.00 -5.57 5.29
N GLU A 73 11.85 -6.76 4.72
CA GLU A 73 11.41 -6.89 3.32
C GLU A 73 9.90 -6.61 3.24
N VAL A 74 9.45 -5.93 2.19
CA VAL A 74 8.04 -5.73 1.87
C VAL A 74 7.67 -6.47 0.59
N ARG A 75 6.40 -6.84 0.44
CA ARG A 75 5.87 -7.50 -0.76
C ARG A 75 4.75 -6.67 -1.40
N PHE A 76 4.65 -6.74 -2.70
CA PHE A 76 3.58 -6.08 -3.47
C PHE A 76 2.55 -7.10 -3.92
N ARG A 77 1.27 -6.76 -3.76
CA ARG A 77 0.14 -7.56 -4.23
C ARG A 77 -0.86 -6.71 -4.99
N ALA A 78 -1.31 -7.18 -6.13
CA ALA A 78 -2.37 -6.50 -6.88
C ALA A 78 -3.67 -6.47 -6.08
N LEU A 79 -4.33 -5.32 -6.08
CA LEU A 79 -5.68 -5.20 -5.56
C LEU A 79 -6.72 -5.56 -6.63
N SER A 80 -7.79 -6.23 -6.19
CA SER A 80 -8.98 -6.34 -7.03
C SER A 80 -9.62 -4.96 -7.22
N ARG A 81 -10.35 -4.81 -8.32
CA ARG A 81 -10.97 -3.53 -8.66
C ARG A 81 -11.96 -3.04 -7.61
N ASP A 82 -12.74 -3.95 -7.03
CA ASP A 82 -13.74 -3.62 -6.01
C ASP A 82 -13.09 -3.01 -4.76
N ILE A 83 -12.01 -3.64 -4.26
CA ILE A 83 -11.24 -3.14 -3.12
C ILE A 83 -10.63 -1.78 -3.45
N LEU A 84 -10.06 -1.63 -4.65
CA LEU A 84 -9.45 -0.38 -5.08
C LEU A 84 -10.46 0.78 -5.09
N ILE A 85 -11.62 0.62 -5.73
CA ILE A 85 -12.64 1.68 -5.81
C ILE A 85 -13.22 2.01 -4.43
N SER A 86 -13.47 0.98 -3.60
CA SER A 86 -14.05 1.10 -2.26
C SER A 86 -13.13 1.89 -1.31
N ASN A 87 -11.80 1.73 -1.43
CA ASN A 87 -10.85 2.31 -0.47
C ASN A 87 -10.11 3.54 -1.02
N LEU A 88 -9.71 3.55 -2.29
CA LEU A 88 -8.91 4.62 -2.90
C LEU A 88 -9.82 5.64 -3.59
N VAL A 89 -10.83 6.14 -2.85
CA VAL A 89 -11.90 7.00 -3.38
C VAL A 89 -11.35 8.24 -4.08
N GLN A 90 -10.35 8.90 -3.49
CA GLN A 90 -9.83 10.15 -4.07
C GLN A 90 -8.97 9.89 -5.32
N ALA A 91 -8.26 8.75 -5.38
CA ALA A 91 -7.55 8.35 -6.59
C ALA A 91 -8.53 7.99 -7.71
N THR A 92 -9.61 7.29 -7.36
CA THR A 92 -10.74 6.99 -8.26
C THR A 92 -11.37 8.25 -8.82
N VAL A 93 -11.60 9.27 -8.00
CA VAL A 93 -12.09 10.59 -8.46
C VAL A 93 -11.07 11.28 -9.37
N PHE A 94 -9.77 11.15 -9.07
CA PHE A 94 -8.71 11.83 -9.83
C PHE A 94 -8.48 11.22 -11.22
N TYR A 95 -8.40 9.90 -11.32
CA TYR A 95 -8.13 9.19 -12.58
C TYR A 95 -9.40 8.81 -13.35
N GLY A 96 -10.54 8.69 -12.66
CA GLY A 96 -11.68 7.91 -13.13
C GLY A 96 -11.52 6.44 -12.76
N GLU A 97 -12.65 5.73 -12.66
CA GLU A 97 -12.69 4.35 -12.17
C GLU A 97 -11.81 3.43 -13.02
N ASP A 98 -11.93 3.43 -14.36
CA ASP A 98 -11.23 2.49 -15.26
C ASP A 98 -9.78 2.86 -15.63
N SER A 99 -9.19 3.82 -14.93
CA SER A 99 -8.00 4.51 -15.40
C SER A 99 -6.71 4.19 -14.65
N PHE A 100 -6.74 3.37 -13.59
CA PHE A 100 -5.55 3.02 -12.82
C PHE A 100 -5.67 1.68 -12.09
N ASP A 101 -4.50 1.10 -11.81
CA ASP A 101 -4.33 -0.07 -10.95
C ASP A 101 -3.68 0.32 -9.62
N ALA A 102 -3.77 -0.56 -8.62
CA ALA A 102 -3.10 -0.37 -7.34
C ALA A 102 -2.46 -1.67 -6.83
N LEU A 103 -1.32 -1.50 -6.15
CA LEU A 103 -0.62 -2.55 -5.40
C LEU A 103 -0.75 -2.27 -3.91
N GLN A 104 -1.14 -3.28 -3.14
CA GLN A 104 -0.95 -3.27 -1.70
C GLN A 104 0.47 -3.67 -1.35
N LEU A 105 1.15 -2.83 -0.57
CA LEU A 105 2.42 -3.11 0.06
C LEU A 105 2.15 -3.81 1.40
N LEU A 106 2.53 -5.08 1.46
CA LEU A 106 2.45 -5.93 2.63
C LEU A 106 3.78 -5.88 3.41
N TRP A 107 3.67 -5.87 4.73
CA TRP A 107 4.80 -5.91 5.65
C TRP A 107 4.74 -7.16 6.55
N PRO A 108 5.90 -7.70 6.96
CA PRO A 108 5.96 -8.94 7.70
C PRO A 108 5.89 -8.75 9.22
N ASP A 109 5.62 -9.84 9.95
CA ASP A 109 5.85 -9.89 11.39
C ASP A 109 7.35 -9.92 11.74
N ARG A 110 7.67 -9.99 13.05
CA ARG A 110 9.06 -10.05 13.54
C ARG A 110 9.82 -11.32 13.12
N ASN A 111 9.12 -12.35 12.64
CA ASN A 111 9.70 -13.59 12.15
C ASN A 111 9.82 -13.61 10.62
N GLY A 112 9.48 -12.52 9.94
CA GLY A 112 9.51 -12.42 8.48
C GLY A 112 8.29 -13.00 7.78
N ARG A 113 7.20 -13.32 8.51
CA ARG A 113 5.98 -13.89 7.92
C ARG A 113 5.08 -12.83 7.34
N PHE A 114 4.44 -13.12 6.21
CA PHE A 114 3.49 -12.23 5.54
C PHE A 114 2.03 -12.65 5.77
N PRO A 115 1.04 -11.73 5.68
CA PRO A 115 -0.39 -12.03 5.91
C PRO A 115 -0.96 -13.22 5.14
N GLU A 116 -0.40 -13.50 3.97
CA GLU A 116 -0.85 -14.54 3.04
C GLU A 116 -0.29 -15.93 3.36
N GLU A 117 0.65 -16.03 4.30
CA GLU A 117 1.32 -17.30 4.65
C GLU A 117 0.49 -18.08 5.67
N GLU A 118 0.44 -19.40 5.52
CA GLU A 118 -0.45 -20.28 6.31
C GLU A 118 -0.16 -20.23 7.82
N ASP A 119 1.09 -19.99 8.22
CA ASP A 119 1.51 -19.91 9.62
C ASP A 119 1.59 -18.46 10.15
N ALA A 120 1.13 -17.49 9.36
CA ALA A 120 1.09 -16.09 9.77
C ALA A 120 0.01 -15.88 10.85
N PRO A 121 0.31 -15.07 11.88
CA PRO A 121 -0.67 -14.82 12.93
C PRO A 121 -1.83 -13.95 12.39
N VAL A 122 -3.06 -14.27 12.80
CA VAL A 122 -4.30 -13.61 12.33
C VAL A 122 -4.28 -12.08 12.48
N TRP A 123 -3.67 -11.56 13.55
CA TRP A 123 -3.57 -10.11 13.74
C TRP A 123 -2.83 -9.41 12.59
N LEU A 124 -1.95 -10.11 11.88
CA LEU A 124 -1.16 -9.55 10.78
C LEU A 124 -2.03 -9.28 9.55
N SER A 125 -2.94 -10.20 9.22
CA SER A 125 -3.94 -9.98 8.17
C SER A 125 -4.97 -8.94 8.60
N ASP A 126 -5.43 -8.98 9.85
CA ASP A 126 -6.43 -8.02 10.35
C ASP A 126 -5.91 -6.58 10.27
N ARG A 127 -4.64 -6.37 10.65
CA ARG A 127 -3.99 -5.04 10.61
C ARG A 127 -3.70 -4.55 9.20
N GLN A 128 -3.69 -5.43 8.20
CA GLN A 128 -3.41 -5.08 6.81
C GLN A 128 -4.66 -5.21 5.93
N SER A 129 -5.83 -5.43 6.53
CA SER A 129 -7.08 -5.54 5.78
C SER A 129 -7.51 -4.18 5.20
N LEU A 130 -8.08 -4.23 4.00
CA LEU A 130 -8.80 -3.14 3.36
C LEU A 130 -10.28 -3.51 3.29
N LEU A 131 -11.15 -2.53 3.06
CA LEU A 131 -12.58 -2.81 2.92
C LEU A 131 -12.84 -3.57 1.60
N PRO A 132 -13.69 -4.61 1.61
CA PRO A 132 -14.14 -5.25 0.38
C PRO A 132 -15.03 -4.33 -0.47
#